data_AF-A0A1G9SYK0-F1
#
_entry.id   AF-A0A1G9SYK0-F1
#
_cell.length_a   1.000
_cell.length_b   1.000
_cell.length_c   1.000
_cell.angle_alpha   90.00
_cell.angle_beta   90.00
_cell.angle_gamma   90.00
#
_symmetry.space_group_name_H-M   'P 1'
#
loop_
_entity.id
_entity.type
_entity.pdbx_description
1 polymer ?
#
loop_
_entity_poly.entity_id
_entity_poly.type
_entity_poly.pdbx_seq_one_letter_code
_entity_poly.pdbx_strand_id
1 'polypeptide(L)'
;MKVADHFNQLDEDRRRLVVRGDIKQWNQLLVETAHDVGVISNEEFAIFQNAGYMGLYGGLDVDDIHKRKKLEVGQKILDYMGSTELIANLYYYFRDCKYHLI
;
A
#
# COMPACT_ATOMS: atom_id res chain seq x y z
N MET A 1 15.42 18.39 0.60
CA MET A 1 16.09 17.97 1.84
C MET A 1 15.56 18.76 3.05
N LYS A 2 14.24 18.70 3.30
CA LYS A 2 13.58 19.32 4.48
C LYS A 2 12.42 18.44 4.95
N VAL A 3 11.63 17.94 4.00
CA VAL A 3 10.47 17.07 4.28
C VAL A 3 10.89 15.74 4.92
N ALA A 4 11.92 15.07 4.38
CA ALA A 4 12.43 13.82 4.94
C ALA A 4 12.99 13.99 6.37
N ASP A 5 13.68 15.10 6.63
CA ASP A 5 14.25 15.39 7.96
C ASP A 5 13.16 15.67 9.00
N HIS A 6 12.11 16.40 8.62
CA HIS A 6 10.94 16.59 9.48
C HIS A 6 10.15 15.31 9.71
N PHE A 7 10.03 14.44 8.70
CA PHE A 7 9.39 13.14 8.85
C PHE A 7 10.14 12.24 9.83
N ASN A 8 11.47 12.20 9.74
CA ASN A 8 12.31 11.39 10.64
C ASN A 8 12.28 11.87 12.11
N GLN A 9 11.84 13.10 12.36
CA GLN A 9 11.66 13.65 13.72
C GLN A 9 10.30 13.29 14.35
N LEU A 10 9.38 12.71 13.58
CA LEU A 10 8.08 12.28 14.08
C LEU A 10 8.19 10.95 14.83
N ASP A 11 7.39 10.80 15.88
CA ASP A 11 7.16 9.50 16.51
C ASP A 11 6.53 8.50 15.51
N GLU A 12 6.64 7.21 15.81
CA GLU A 12 6.20 6.14 14.91
C GLU A 12 4.70 6.24 14.58
N ASP A 13 3.84 6.61 15.53
CA ASP A 13 2.40 6.71 15.31
C ASP A 13 2.07 7.83 14.34
N ARG A 14 2.72 8.99 14.48
CA ARG A 14 2.59 10.11 13.52
C ARG A 14 3.13 9.76 12.15
N ARG A 15 4.26 9.05 12.06
CA ARG A 15 4.80 8.57 10.78
C ARG A 15 3.82 7.61 10.10
N ARG A 16 3.25 6.64 10.82
CA ARG A 16 2.22 5.75 10.29
C ARG A 16 0.99 6.53 9.82
N LEU A 17 0.55 7.55 10.58
CA LEU A 17 -0.62 8.35 10.22
C LEU A 17 -0.42 9.11 8.91
N VAL A 18 0.73 9.76 8.73
CA VAL A 18 1.07 10.48 7.48
C VAL A 18 1.05 9.52 6.29
N VAL A 19 1.79 8.41 6.37
CA VAL A 19 1.89 7.47 5.23
C VAL A 19 0.56 6.78 4.95
N ARG A 20 -0.26 6.48 5.96
CA ARG A 20 -1.63 5.98 5.78
C ARG A 20 -2.53 7.00 5.09
N GLY A 21 -2.37 8.28 5.40
CA GLY A 21 -3.05 9.38 4.72
C GLY A 21 -2.74 9.39 3.23
N ASP A 22 -1.44 9.29 2.89
CA ASP A 22 -0.98 9.21 1.51
C ASP A 22 -1.58 7.98 0.82
N ILE A 23 -1.41 6.77 1.38
CA ILE A 23 -1.98 5.53 0.81
C ILE A 23 -3.48 5.65 0.57
N LYS A 24 -4.24 6.25 1.50
CA LYS A 24 -5.68 6.45 1.34
C LYS A 24 -6.01 7.40 0.19
N GLN A 25 -5.30 8.52 0.09
CA GLN A 25 -5.50 9.49 -0.99
C GLN A 25 -5.19 8.87 -2.35
N TRP A 26 -4.14 8.05 -2.42
CA TRP A 26 -3.78 7.35 -3.65
C TRP A 26 -4.76 6.25 -4.02
N ASN A 27 -5.23 5.45 -3.05
CA ASN A 27 -6.31 4.48 -3.31
C ASN A 27 -7.57 5.17 -3.86
N GLN A 28 -7.92 6.36 -3.34
CA GLN A 28 -9.03 7.15 -3.84
C GLN A 28 -8.80 7.59 -5.29
N LEU A 29 -7.63 8.17 -5.59
CA LEU A 29 -7.29 8.60 -6.94
C LEU A 29 -7.26 7.44 -7.94
N LEU A 30 -6.78 6.27 -7.50
CA LEU A 30 -6.77 5.04 -8.31
C LEU A 30 -8.18 4.57 -8.62
N VAL A 31 -9.07 4.51 -7.64
CA VAL A 31 -10.48 4.15 -7.84
C VAL A 31 -11.16 5.15 -8.77
N GLU A 32 -10.92 6.44 -8.60
CA GLU A 32 -11.46 7.50 -9.47
C GLU A 32 -10.93 7.36 -10.91
N THR A 33 -9.62 7.25 -11.08
CA THR A 33 -8.99 7.09 -12.41
C THR A 33 -9.52 5.82 -13.09
N ALA A 34 -9.57 4.70 -12.35
CA ALA A 34 -10.08 3.43 -12.82
C ALA A 34 -11.56 3.46 -13.24
N HIS A 35 -12.37 4.19 -12.48
CA HIS A 35 -13.78 4.41 -12.79
C HIS A 35 -13.94 5.28 -14.04
N ASP A 36 -13.08 6.28 -14.23
CA ASP A 36 -13.09 7.18 -15.38
C ASP A 36 -12.65 6.49 -16.69
N VAL A 37 -11.75 5.50 -16.63
CA VAL A 37 -11.36 4.68 -17.80
C VAL A 37 -12.26 3.46 -18.02
N GLY A 38 -13.21 3.21 -17.11
CA GLY A 38 -14.38 2.37 -17.37
C GLY A 38 -14.32 0.91 -16.94
N VAL A 39 -13.22 0.34 -16.45
CA VAL A 39 -13.23 -1.01 -15.81
C VAL A 39 -12.03 -1.19 -14.86
N ILE A 40 -12.25 -1.10 -13.55
CA ILE A 40 -11.54 -1.94 -12.57
C ILE A 40 -12.60 -2.49 -11.61
N SER A 41 -12.91 -3.77 -11.76
CA SER A 41 -13.69 -4.56 -10.83
C SER A 41 -12.98 -4.66 -9.46
N ASN A 42 -13.72 -4.97 -8.40
CA ASN A 42 -13.12 -5.23 -7.08
C ASN A 42 -12.02 -6.31 -7.14
N GLU A 43 -12.13 -7.24 -8.08
CA GLU A 43 -11.15 -8.31 -8.33
C GLU A 43 -9.84 -7.75 -8.90
N GLU A 44 -9.90 -6.87 -9.90
CA GLU A 44 -8.71 -6.21 -10.45
C GLU A 44 -8.02 -5.34 -9.39
N PHE A 45 -8.78 -4.62 -8.56
CA PHE A 45 -8.19 -3.88 -7.43
C PHE A 45 -7.51 -4.80 -6.40
N ALA A 46 -8.10 -5.97 -6.12
CA ALA A 46 -7.49 -6.97 -5.24
C ALA A 46 -6.19 -7.54 -5.83
N ILE A 47 -6.14 -7.77 -7.15
CA ILE A 47 -4.93 -8.19 -7.87
C ILE A 47 -3.83 -7.14 -7.74
N PHE A 48 -4.16 -5.85 -7.96
CA PHE A 48 -3.20 -4.76 -7.79
C PHE A 48 -2.66 -4.65 -6.36
N GLN A 49 -3.53 -4.76 -5.36
CA GLN A 49 -3.11 -4.79 -3.96
C GLN A 49 -2.18 -5.95 -3.66
N ASN A 50 -2.50 -7.15 -4.15
CA ASN A 50 -1.65 -8.33 -3.96
C ASN A 50 -0.29 -8.19 -4.66
N ALA A 51 -0.24 -7.61 -5.86
CA ALA A 51 1.02 -7.36 -6.58
C ALA A 51 1.96 -6.44 -5.78
N GLY A 52 1.43 -5.34 -5.22
CA GLY A 52 2.21 -4.44 -4.36
C GLY A 52 2.78 -5.15 -3.13
N TYR A 53 2.01 -6.04 -2.51
CA TYR A 53 2.48 -6.87 -1.40
C TYR A 53 3.54 -7.89 -1.81
N MET A 54 3.36 -8.57 -2.95
CA MET A 54 4.35 -9.50 -3.48
C MET A 54 5.66 -8.77 -3.80
N GLY A 55 5.62 -7.57 -4.37
CA GLY A 55 6.79 -6.74 -4.60
C GLY A 55 7.52 -6.37 -3.30
N LEU A 56 6.77 -5.99 -2.26
CA LEU A 56 7.31 -5.61 -0.95
C LEU A 56 7.90 -6.79 -0.18
N TYR A 57 7.21 -7.94 -0.17
CA TYR A 57 7.54 -9.09 0.65
C TYR A 57 8.32 -10.18 -0.10
N GLY A 58 8.83 -9.89 -1.30
CA GLY A 58 9.69 -10.81 -2.05
C GLY A 58 8.95 -12.03 -2.61
N GLY A 59 7.71 -11.83 -3.06
CA GLY A 59 6.87 -12.85 -3.70
C GLY A 59 5.81 -13.47 -2.78
N LEU A 60 5.75 -13.08 -1.50
CA LEU A 60 4.69 -13.54 -0.60
C LEU A 60 3.36 -12.89 -0.97
N ASP A 61 2.32 -13.71 -1.08
CA ASP A 61 0.96 -13.25 -1.26
C ASP A 61 0.31 -12.79 0.07
N VAL A 62 -0.91 -12.28 -0.02
CA VAL A 62 -1.69 -11.83 1.15
C VAL A 62 -1.80 -12.93 2.22
N ASP A 63 -2.04 -14.18 1.85
CA ASP A 63 -2.24 -15.28 2.80
C ASP A 63 -0.94 -15.61 3.55
N ASP A 64 0.19 -15.63 2.85
CA ASP A 64 1.51 -15.84 3.44
C ASP A 64 1.91 -14.69 4.37
N ILE A 65 1.57 -13.46 4.01
CA ILE A 65 1.81 -12.29 4.86
C ILE A 65 0.93 -12.35 6.11
N HIS A 66 -0.34 -12.73 5.97
CA HIS A 66 -1.24 -12.96 7.11
C HIS A 66 -0.67 -13.98 8.09
N LYS A 67 -0.18 -15.12 7.59
CA LYS A 67 0.47 -16.15 8.43
C LYS A 67 1.73 -15.61 9.10
N ARG A 68 2.59 -14.91 8.34
CA ARG A 68 3.85 -14.36 8.84
C ARG A 68 3.63 -13.33 9.95
N LYS A 69 2.64 -12.46 9.79
CA LYS A 69 2.28 -11.42 10.77
C LYS A 69 1.32 -11.91 11.86
N LYS A 70 0.84 -13.16 11.78
CA LYS A 70 -0.14 -13.78 12.70
C LYS A 70 -1.44 -12.96 12.77
N LEU A 71 -1.93 -12.53 11.62
CA LEU A 71 -3.16 -11.74 11.51
C LEU A 71 -4.39 -12.64 11.51
N GLU A 72 -5.43 -12.21 12.19
CA GLU A 72 -6.75 -12.86 12.15
C GLU A 72 -7.47 -12.58 10.83
N VAL A 73 -8.48 -13.39 10.53
CA VAL A 73 -9.33 -13.19 9.34
C VAL A 73 -10.02 -11.82 9.44
N GLY A 74 -9.87 -11.00 8.40
CA GLY A 74 -10.43 -9.65 8.33
C GLY A 74 -9.52 -8.53 8.86
N GLN A 75 -8.41 -8.86 9.52
CA GLN A 75 -7.39 -7.86 9.89
C GLN A 75 -6.63 -7.42 8.63
N LYS A 76 -6.66 -6.13 8.30
CA LYS A 76 -5.99 -5.62 7.09
C LYS A 76 -4.49 -5.49 7.33
N ILE A 77 -3.66 -6.05 6.43
CA ILE A 77 -2.19 -5.99 6.54
C ILE A 77 -1.68 -4.56 6.79
N LEU A 78 -2.23 -3.56 6.08
CA LEU A 78 -1.86 -2.14 6.23
C LEU A 78 -2.00 -1.61 7.66
N ASP A 79 -2.94 -2.14 8.46
CA ASP A 79 -3.15 -1.71 9.84
C ASP A 79 -2.03 -2.20 10.78
N TYR A 80 -1.28 -3.22 10.35
CA TYR A 80 -0.20 -3.88 11.10
C TYR A 80 1.17 -3.68 10.45
N MET A 81 1.31 -2.68 9.58
CA MET A 81 2.59 -2.26 9.01
C MET A 81 3.21 -1.11 9.81
N GLY A 82 4.53 -1.16 9.98
CA GLY A 82 5.31 -0.02 10.46
C GLY A 82 5.45 1.07 9.39
N SER A 83 5.88 2.27 9.77
CA SER A 83 6.04 3.41 8.85
C SER A 83 6.98 3.11 7.68
N THR A 84 8.09 2.41 7.92
CA THR A 84 9.01 1.99 6.86
C THR A 84 8.38 0.96 5.92
N GLU A 85 7.64 -0.02 6.45
CA GLU A 85 6.91 -0.99 5.62
C GLU A 85 5.83 -0.30 4.78
N LEU A 86 5.12 0.68 5.34
CA LEU A 86 4.12 1.46 4.62
C LEU A 86 4.72 2.29 3.48
N ILE A 87 5.88 2.94 3.71
CA ILE A 87 6.59 3.70 2.65
C ILE A 87 7.05 2.77 1.54
N ALA A 88 7.59 1.60 1.91
CA ALA A 88 8.02 0.62 0.93
C ALA A 88 6.83 0.04 0.16
N ASN A 89 5.71 -0.26 0.83
CA ASN A 89 4.46 -0.68 0.19
C ASN A 89 4.01 0.35 -0.85
N LEU A 90 3.97 1.63 -0.45
CA LEU A 90 3.61 2.73 -1.32
C LEU A 90 4.52 2.83 -2.55
N TYR A 91 5.84 2.64 -2.38
CA TYR A 91 6.79 2.62 -3.49
C TYR A 91 6.51 1.50 -4.50
N TYR A 92 6.31 0.26 -4.04
CA TYR A 92 6.00 -0.87 -4.91
C TYR A 92 4.63 -0.71 -5.58
N TYR A 93 3.65 -0.15 -4.86
CA TYR A 93 2.33 0.17 -5.40
C TYR A 93 2.42 1.10 -6.63
N PHE A 94 3.19 2.18 -6.54
CA PHE A 94 3.39 3.10 -7.67
C PHE A 94 4.20 2.52 -8.81
N ARG A 95 5.18 1.68 -8.47
CA ARG A 95 5.97 1.00 -9.47
C ARG A 95 5.07 0.14 -10.35
N ASP A 96 4.20 -0.67 -9.76
CA ASP A 96 3.40 -1.64 -10.51
C ASP A 96 2.19 -0.99 -11.21
N CYS A 97 1.56 0.03 -10.61
CA CYS A 97 0.51 0.81 -11.31
C CYS A 97 1.04 1.46 -12.59
N LYS A 98 2.29 1.95 -12.58
CA LYS A 98 2.92 2.51 -13.78
C LYS A 98 3.10 1.49 -14.89
N TYR A 99 3.26 0.19 -14.61
CA TYR A 99 3.46 -0.81 -15.66
C TYR A 99 2.17 -1.32 -16.29
N HIS A 100 1.00 -1.01 -15.71
CA HIS A 100 -0.29 -1.51 -16.18
C HIS A 100 -1.15 -0.45 -16.89
N LEU A 101 -0.78 0.84 -16.78
CA LEU A 101 -1.49 1.98 -17.37
C LEU A 101 -0.73 2.63 -18.56
N ILE A 102 0.32 1.98 -19.07
CA ILE A 102 1.03 2.33 -20.32
C ILE A 102 1.18 1.11 -21.21
#